data_AF-J2GXJ7-F1
#
_entry.id   AF-J2GXJ7-F1
#
_cell.length_a   1.000
_cell.length_b   1.000
_cell.length_c   1.000
_cell.angle_alpha   90.00
_cell.angle_beta   90.00
_cell.angle_gamma   90.00
#
_symmetry.space_group_name_H-M   'P 1'
#
loop_
_entity.id
_entity.type
_entity.pdbx_description
1 polymer ?
#
loop_
_entity_poly.entity_id
_entity_poly.type
_entity_poly.pdbx_seq_one_letter_code
_entity_poly.pdbx_strand_id
1 'polypeptide(L)'
;GGLKPLAQMAETVAQVQGAWATTGRPLRLQTSARVILGDTEEQAWKAASEVIEALRETAAEQQGKIAGAENGKGEATGTAMRLDPKLATTRGGSGREELEALANGSELVDKRLWNGITRASIDFSTPVLPPALVGTAEQVADALMDYYAMGISGFLLRGFDLLGDIAVQGRELIPRLRELAARHDEAAGTAPSLESEPMGAVV
;
A
#
# COMPACT_ATOMS: atom_id res chain seq x y z
N GLY A 1 -4.18 5.76 5.72
CA GLY A 1 -4.85 4.61 5.09
C GLY A 1 -3.95 4.01 4.05
N GLY A 2 -4.52 3.17 3.18
CA GLY A 2 -3.89 2.82 1.91
C GLY A 2 -3.90 3.99 0.92
N LEU A 3 -3.28 3.81 -0.23
CA LEU A 3 -3.48 4.69 -1.38
C LEU A 3 -4.92 4.61 -1.88
N LYS A 4 -5.36 5.72 -2.46
CA LYS A 4 -6.68 5.96 -3.04
C LYS A 4 -6.47 6.75 -4.34
N PRO A 5 -7.48 6.86 -5.22
CA PRO A 5 -7.39 7.70 -6.39
C PRO A 5 -6.92 9.12 -6.05
N LEU A 6 -6.12 9.74 -6.92
CA LEU A 6 -5.46 11.02 -6.65
C LEU A 6 -6.43 12.10 -6.20
N ALA A 7 -7.60 12.20 -6.82
CA ALA A 7 -8.63 13.16 -6.43
C ALA A 7 -9.12 12.96 -4.99
N GLN A 8 -9.45 11.73 -4.61
CA GLN A 8 -9.90 11.39 -3.25
C GLN A 8 -8.78 11.60 -2.22
N MET A 9 -7.53 11.28 -2.60
CA MET A 9 -6.39 11.50 -1.74
C MET A 9 -6.12 12.99 -1.52
N ALA A 10 -6.23 13.82 -2.58
CA ALA A 10 -6.07 15.26 -2.48
C ALA A 10 -7.11 15.90 -1.55
N GLU A 11 -8.38 15.48 -1.64
CA GLU A 11 -9.43 15.90 -0.70
C GLU A 11 -9.09 15.53 0.74
N THR A 12 -8.63 14.29 0.96
CA THR A 12 -8.21 13.82 2.30
C THR A 12 -7.05 14.66 2.84
N VAL A 13 -6.04 14.94 2.00
CA VAL A 13 -4.88 15.75 2.37
C VAL A 13 -5.30 17.17 2.71
N ALA A 14 -6.13 17.80 1.89
CA ALA A 14 -6.62 19.16 2.13
C ALA A 14 -7.43 19.26 3.43
N GLN A 15 -8.27 18.27 3.73
CA GLN A 15 -9.03 18.20 4.98
C GLN A 15 -8.10 18.15 6.19
N VAL A 16 -7.07 17.29 6.16
CA VAL A 16 -6.11 17.17 7.26
C VAL A 16 -5.27 18.43 7.41
N GLN A 17 -4.78 19.01 6.31
CA GLN A 17 -4.03 20.26 6.33
C GLN A 17 -4.86 21.42 6.90
N GLY A 18 -6.12 21.56 6.49
CA GLY A 18 -7.03 22.59 7.00
C GLY A 18 -7.30 22.44 8.50
N ALA A 19 -7.52 21.21 8.98
CA ALA A 19 -7.69 20.93 10.40
C ALA A 19 -6.42 21.20 11.23
N TRP A 20 -5.24 21.00 10.63
CA TRP A 20 -3.95 21.17 11.30
C TRP A 20 -3.42 22.62 11.26
N ALA A 21 -3.94 23.46 10.36
CA ALA A 21 -3.47 24.83 10.14
C ALA A 21 -3.47 25.69 11.41
N THR A 22 -4.41 25.45 12.34
CA THR A 22 -4.55 26.20 13.59
C THR A 22 -3.53 25.84 14.66
N THR A 23 -2.76 24.75 14.47
CA THR A 23 -1.84 24.23 15.49
C THR A 23 -0.47 24.93 15.51
N GLY A 24 -0.09 25.60 14.42
CA GLY A 24 1.24 26.21 14.27
C GLY A 24 2.42 25.22 14.25
N ARG A 25 2.16 23.91 14.15
CA ARG A 25 3.18 22.86 14.14
C ARG A 25 3.41 22.32 12.73
N PRO A 26 4.64 21.90 12.38
CA PRO A 26 4.90 21.26 11.10
C PRO A 26 4.08 19.97 10.97
N LEU A 27 3.49 19.76 9.80
CA LEU A 27 2.72 18.57 9.46
C LEU A 27 3.55 17.67 8.54
N ARG A 28 3.65 16.38 8.89
CA ARG A 28 4.18 15.35 7.99
C ARG A 28 3.11 14.30 7.78
N LEU A 29 2.69 14.13 6.53
CA LEU A 29 1.70 13.14 6.14
C LEU A 29 2.39 11.90 5.61
N GLN A 30 1.94 10.75 6.10
CA GLN A 30 2.43 9.46 5.65
C GLN A 30 1.26 8.56 5.29
N THR A 31 1.46 7.69 4.31
CA THR A 31 0.46 6.73 3.86
C THR A 31 1.08 5.38 3.56
N SER A 32 0.28 4.31 3.62
CA SER A 32 0.73 2.99 3.18
C SER A 32 0.52 2.83 1.67
N ALA A 33 1.53 2.32 0.99
CA ALA A 33 1.49 2.06 -0.44
C ALA A 33 1.83 0.59 -0.68
N ARG A 34 0.91 -0.14 -1.31
CA ARG A 34 1.19 -1.49 -1.76
C ARG A 34 1.73 -1.43 -3.18
N VAL A 35 2.81 -2.15 -3.45
CA VAL A 35 3.50 -2.13 -4.75
C VAL A 35 3.72 -3.55 -5.27
N ILE A 36 3.56 -3.73 -6.58
CA ILE A 36 3.89 -4.94 -7.32
C ILE A 36 4.88 -4.53 -8.40
N LEU A 37 6.11 -4.99 -8.28
CA LEU A 37 7.21 -4.61 -9.17
C LEU A 37 7.55 -5.75 -10.13
N GLY A 38 7.91 -5.39 -11.36
CA GLY A 38 8.53 -6.28 -12.33
C GLY A 38 9.70 -5.58 -13.04
N ASP A 39 10.62 -6.35 -13.63
CA ASP A 39 11.70 -5.76 -14.44
C ASP A 39 11.14 -5.13 -15.71
N THR A 40 10.01 -5.66 -16.20
CA THR A 40 9.17 -5.06 -17.24
C THR A 40 7.74 -4.87 -16.73
N GLU A 41 6.97 -4.04 -17.44
CA GLU A 41 5.56 -3.82 -17.14
C GLU A 41 4.75 -5.11 -17.24
N GLU A 42 5.00 -5.93 -18.27
CA GLU A 42 4.32 -7.21 -18.47
C GLU A 42 4.59 -8.18 -17.31
N GLN A 43 5.82 -8.19 -16.79
CA GLN A 43 6.16 -9.00 -15.62
C GLN A 43 5.45 -8.51 -14.35
N ALA A 44 5.32 -7.19 -14.15
CA ALA A 44 4.59 -6.64 -13.03
C ALA A 44 3.10 -7.05 -13.07
N TRP A 45 2.48 -7.01 -14.25
CA TRP A 45 1.10 -7.45 -14.44
C TRP A 45 0.91 -8.96 -14.30
N LYS A 46 1.91 -9.75 -14.74
CA LYS A 46 1.94 -11.19 -14.47
C LYS A 46 1.98 -11.47 -12.97
N ALA A 47 2.85 -10.77 -12.23
CA ALA A 47 2.92 -10.88 -10.77
C ALA A 47 1.60 -10.45 -10.10
N ALA A 48 0.94 -9.40 -10.60
CA ALA A 48 -0.38 -8.99 -10.12
C ALA A 48 -1.43 -10.10 -10.30
N SER A 49 -1.40 -10.82 -11.42
CA SER A 49 -2.28 -11.97 -11.67
C SER A 49 -1.98 -13.14 -10.73
N GLU A 50 -0.69 -13.44 -10.50
CA GLU A 50 -0.27 -14.50 -9.57
C GLU A 50 -0.72 -14.21 -8.12
N VAL A 51 -0.71 -12.93 -7.71
CA VAL A 51 -1.24 -12.50 -6.42
C VAL A 51 -2.74 -12.79 -6.26
N ILE A 52 -3.52 -12.62 -7.33
CA ILE A 52 -4.97 -12.90 -7.30
C ILE A 52 -5.22 -14.40 -7.14
N GLU A 53 -4.46 -15.23 -7.85
CA GLU A 53 -4.59 -16.68 -7.72
C GLU A 53 -4.15 -17.17 -6.33
N ALA A 54 -3.06 -16.62 -5.77
CA ALA A 54 -2.66 -16.91 -4.39
C ALA A 54 -3.74 -16.51 -3.37
N LEU A 55 -4.44 -15.40 -3.61
CA LEU A 55 -5.56 -14.96 -2.77
C LEU A 55 -6.75 -15.92 -2.87
N ARG A 56 -7.07 -16.40 -4.08
CA ARG A 56 -8.11 -17.41 -4.33
C ARG A 56 -7.81 -18.71 -3.60
N GLU A 57 -6.59 -19.23 -3.73
CA GLU A 57 -6.14 -20.45 -3.07
C GLU A 57 -6.27 -20.33 -1.55
N THR A 58 -5.79 -19.22 -0.98
CA THR A 58 -5.89 -18.94 0.46
C THR A 58 -7.36 -18.95 0.93
N ALA A 59 -8.27 -18.34 0.15
CA ALA A 59 -9.68 -18.32 0.49
C ALA A 59 -10.30 -19.74 0.46
N ALA A 60 -9.95 -20.55 -0.55
CA ALA A 60 -10.42 -21.92 -0.65
C ALA A 60 -9.94 -22.79 0.52
N GLU A 61 -8.68 -22.66 0.93
CA GLU A 61 -8.13 -23.35 2.09
C GLU A 61 -8.85 -22.96 3.40
N GLN A 62 -9.13 -21.67 3.59
CA GLN A 62 -9.85 -21.20 4.78
C GLN A 62 -11.28 -21.76 4.84
N GLN A 63 -11.98 -21.79 3.70
CA GLN A 63 -13.32 -22.39 3.62
C GLN A 63 -13.29 -23.89 3.92
N GLY A 64 -12.28 -24.62 3.40
CA GLY A 64 -12.09 -26.04 3.69
C GLY A 64 -11.84 -26.34 5.17
N LYS A 65 -11.05 -25.51 5.86
CA LYS A 65 -10.79 -25.62 7.31
C LYS A 65 -12.08 -25.39 8.14
N ILE A 66 -12.91 -24.42 7.74
CA ILE A 66 -14.20 -24.15 8.41
C ILE A 66 -15.17 -25.31 8.23
N ALA A 67 -15.34 -25.81 7.00
CA ALA A 67 -16.21 -26.96 6.73
C ALA A 67 -15.71 -28.27 7.40
N GLY A 68 -14.39 -28.42 7.58
CA GLY A 68 -13.81 -29.52 8.34
C GLY A 68 -14.05 -29.42 9.86
N ALA A 69 -14.11 -28.22 10.40
CA ALA A 69 -14.40 -27.97 11.82
C ALA A 69 -15.87 -28.27 12.18
N GLU A 70 -16.81 -28.00 11.27
CA GLU A 70 -18.24 -28.32 11.44
C GLU A 70 -18.52 -29.84 11.44
N ASN A 71 -17.60 -30.66 10.93
CA ASN A 71 -17.70 -32.13 10.91
C ASN A 71 -17.11 -32.82 12.17
N GLY A 72 -16.96 -32.09 13.28
CA GLY A 72 -16.83 -32.70 14.62
C GLY A 72 -15.43 -33.13 15.06
N LYS A 73 -14.36 -32.44 14.62
CA LYS A 73 -12.99 -32.60 15.16
C LYS A 73 -12.23 -31.28 15.35
N GLY A 74 -12.88 -30.22 15.83
CA GLY A 74 -12.20 -28.97 16.17
C GLY A 74 -12.81 -28.32 17.40
N GLU A 75 -12.01 -28.12 18.45
CA GLU A 75 -12.41 -27.38 19.65
C GLU A 75 -12.77 -25.94 19.27
N ALA A 76 -14.00 -25.54 19.59
CA ALA A 76 -14.44 -24.16 19.50
C ALA A 76 -13.72 -23.31 20.56
N THR A 77 -12.54 -22.80 20.21
CA THR A 77 -11.88 -21.73 20.97
C THR A 77 -12.19 -20.40 20.29
N GLY A 78 -13.03 -19.60 20.94
CA GLY A 78 -13.13 -18.19 20.61
C GLY A 78 -11.76 -17.55 20.78
N THR A 79 -11.13 -17.12 19.69
CA THR A 79 -9.87 -16.38 19.76
C THR A 79 -9.79 -15.44 18.56
N ALA A 80 -9.90 -14.15 18.86
CA ALA A 80 -9.38 -13.12 17.99
C ALA A 80 -7.92 -13.48 17.63
N MET A 81 -7.64 -13.50 16.33
CA MET A 81 -6.33 -13.45 15.70
C MET A 81 -5.56 -14.79 15.67
N ARG A 82 -5.40 -15.34 14.45
CA ARG A 82 -4.08 -15.51 13.83
C ARG A 82 -4.19 -15.80 12.33
N LEU A 83 -3.66 -14.84 11.61
CA LEU A 83 -3.37 -14.77 10.18
C LEU A 83 -2.67 -16.02 9.63
N ASP A 84 -3.02 -16.42 8.39
CA ASP A 84 -2.05 -17.05 7.49
C ASP A 84 -1.24 -15.95 6.75
N PRO A 85 0.11 -16.04 6.65
CA PRO A 85 0.99 -14.88 6.85
C PRO A 85 1.58 -14.23 5.59
N LYS A 86 1.13 -14.54 4.36
CA LYS A 86 1.57 -13.80 3.16
C LYS A 86 0.77 -12.50 2.94
N LEU A 87 0.63 -11.69 4.00
CA LEU A 87 0.22 -10.25 4.02
C LEU A 87 -1.20 -9.81 4.37
N ALA A 88 -1.92 -10.50 5.25
CA ALA A 88 -2.97 -9.80 5.98
C ALA A 88 -2.36 -8.86 7.07
N THR A 89 -1.64 -7.84 6.63
CA THR A 89 -1.13 -6.79 7.50
C THR A 89 -2.18 -5.69 7.66
N THR A 90 -2.74 -5.63 8.87
CA THR A 90 -3.28 -4.44 9.55
C THR A 90 -4.59 -3.85 9.02
N ARG A 91 -5.58 -3.71 9.91
CA ARG A 91 -6.71 -2.76 9.78
C ARG A 91 -6.12 -1.37 9.48
N GLY A 92 -6.07 -1.00 8.20
CA GLY A 92 -5.22 0.08 7.70
C GLY A 92 -5.99 1.14 6.92
N GLY A 93 -6.92 1.83 7.59
CA GLY A 93 -7.24 3.24 7.33
C GLY A 93 -7.89 3.67 6.00
N SER A 94 -8.59 2.78 5.30
CA SER A 94 -9.68 3.19 4.38
C SER A 94 -10.97 2.57 4.90
N GLY A 95 -12.09 3.29 4.83
CA GLY A 95 -13.38 2.75 5.27
C GLY A 95 -13.75 1.53 4.41
N ARG A 96 -14.40 0.52 5.00
CA ARG A 96 -14.84 -0.66 4.23
C ARG A 96 -15.73 -0.25 3.04
N GLU A 97 -16.66 0.66 3.29
CA GLU A 97 -17.55 1.26 2.28
C GLU A 97 -16.78 1.95 1.15
N GLU A 98 -15.70 2.67 1.49
CA GLU A 98 -14.85 3.34 0.51
C GLU A 98 -14.10 2.35 -0.38
N LEU A 99 -13.58 1.26 0.20
CA LEU A 99 -12.93 0.20 -0.57
C LEU A 99 -13.92 -0.56 -1.46
N GLU A 100 -15.16 -0.77 -0.99
CA GLU A 100 -16.24 -1.35 -1.80
C GLU A 100 -16.64 -0.42 -2.96
N ALA A 101 -16.72 0.90 -2.72
CA ALA A 101 -16.97 1.88 -3.77
C ALA A 101 -15.85 1.89 -4.83
N LEU A 102 -14.59 1.81 -4.39
CA LEU A 102 -13.46 1.67 -5.30
C LEU A 102 -13.56 0.39 -6.12
N ALA A 103 -13.84 -0.76 -5.50
CA ALA A 103 -13.92 -2.06 -6.19
C ALA A 103 -14.94 -2.09 -7.35
N ASN A 104 -16.01 -1.29 -7.25
CA ASN A 104 -17.03 -1.15 -8.29
C ASN A 104 -16.61 -0.23 -9.46
N GLY A 105 -15.51 0.50 -9.33
CA GLY A 105 -14.97 1.39 -10.36
C GLY A 105 -14.09 0.68 -11.39
N SER A 106 -13.25 1.47 -12.08
CA SER A 106 -12.27 0.97 -13.05
C SER A 106 -11.24 0.04 -12.41
N GLU A 107 -10.72 -0.90 -13.20
CA GLU A 107 -9.68 -1.83 -12.75
C GLU A 107 -8.33 -1.13 -12.54
N LEU A 108 -7.94 -0.24 -13.44
CA LEU A 108 -6.79 0.65 -13.28
C LEU A 108 -7.32 2.07 -13.06
N VAL A 109 -6.91 2.67 -11.95
CA VAL A 109 -7.17 4.06 -11.61
C VAL A 109 -5.86 4.84 -11.59
N ASP A 110 -5.92 6.12 -11.94
CA ASP A 110 -4.74 6.96 -12.17
C ASP A 110 -3.70 6.30 -13.10
N LYS A 111 -2.40 6.62 -12.93
CA LYS A 111 -1.34 6.09 -13.79
C LYS A 111 -1.11 4.59 -13.59
N ARG A 112 -1.02 4.14 -12.33
CA ARG A 112 -0.52 2.80 -11.95
C ARG A 112 -1.29 2.16 -10.80
N LEU A 113 -2.35 2.81 -10.29
CA LEU A 113 -3.06 2.34 -9.11
C LEU A 113 -4.11 1.30 -9.52
N TRP A 114 -3.77 0.03 -9.35
CA TRP A 114 -4.61 -1.10 -9.73
C TRP A 114 -5.52 -1.52 -8.57
N ASN A 115 -6.80 -1.66 -8.89
CA ASN A 115 -7.88 -1.94 -7.98
C ASN A 115 -8.34 -3.41 -8.02
N GLY A 116 -7.77 -4.23 -8.91
CA GLY A 116 -8.14 -5.65 -9.01
C GLY A 116 -7.87 -6.43 -7.72
N ILE A 117 -6.86 -6.06 -6.93
CA ILE A 117 -6.65 -6.66 -5.61
C ILE A 117 -7.80 -6.35 -4.63
N THR A 118 -8.32 -5.12 -4.63
CA THR A 118 -9.45 -4.73 -3.78
C THR A 118 -10.67 -5.56 -4.12
N ARG A 119 -10.98 -5.66 -5.42
CA ARG A 119 -12.10 -6.44 -5.95
C ARG A 119 -11.97 -7.92 -5.60
N ALA A 120 -10.84 -8.54 -5.92
CA ALA A 120 -10.61 -9.94 -5.60
C ALA A 120 -10.65 -10.24 -4.10
N SER A 121 -10.21 -9.31 -3.26
CA SER A 121 -10.30 -9.49 -1.80
C SER A 121 -11.75 -9.58 -1.33
N ILE A 122 -12.64 -8.78 -1.93
CA ILE A 122 -14.08 -8.82 -1.67
C ILE A 122 -14.68 -10.11 -2.25
N ASP A 123 -14.40 -10.43 -3.51
CA ASP A 123 -14.94 -11.59 -4.21
C ASP A 123 -14.60 -12.91 -3.49
N PHE A 124 -13.37 -13.03 -3.00
CA PHE A 124 -12.90 -14.22 -2.29
C PHE A 124 -13.21 -14.19 -0.79
N SER A 125 -13.95 -13.18 -0.30
CA SER A 125 -14.31 -13.03 1.12
C SER A 125 -13.11 -13.05 2.07
N THR A 126 -12.00 -12.45 1.62
CA THR A 126 -10.77 -12.26 2.40
C THR A 126 -10.74 -10.86 3.04
N PRO A 127 -9.79 -10.55 3.94
CA PRO A 127 -9.63 -9.18 4.43
C PRO A 127 -9.41 -8.19 3.28
N VAL A 128 -10.29 -7.19 3.16
CA VAL A 128 -10.27 -6.24 2.03
C VAL A 128 -8.96 -5.45 2.00
N LEU A 129 -8.27 -5.55 0.86
CA LEU A 129 -7.00 -4.90 0.60
C LEU A 129 -7.22 -3.59 -0.16
N PRO A 130 -6.48 -2.51 0.13
CA PRO A 130 -6.52 -1.31 -0.69
C PRO A 130 -5.87 -1.55 -2.07
N PRO A 131 -6.11 -0.65 -3.04
CA PRO A 131 -5.44 -0.70 -4.35
C PRO A 131 -3.91 -0.74 -4.23
N ALA A 132 -3.26 -1.32 -5.24
CA ALA A 132 -1.81 -1.48 -5.30
C ALA A 132 -1.24 -0.78 -6.55
N LEU A 133 -0.04 -0.21 -6.46
CA LEU A 133 0.68 0.29 -7.62
C LEU A 133 1.37 -0.86 -8.36
N VAL A 134 1.13 -0.99 -9.66
CA VAL A 134 1.68 -2.09 -10.49
C VAL A 134 2.50 -1.52 -11.64
N GLY A 135 3.76 -1.95 -11.78
CA GLY A 135 4.62 -1.54 -12.88
C GLY A 135 6.10 -1.77 -12.61
N THR A 136 6.96 -1.19 -13.45
CA THR A 136 8.41 -1.14 -13.17
C THR A 136 8.72 -0.21 -12.00
N ALA A 137 9.92 -0.33 -11.42
CA ALA A 137 10.34 0.55 -10.33
C ALA A 137 10.31 2.05 -10.73
N GLU A 138 10.62 2.36 -11.99
CA GLU A 138 10.53 3.72 -12.52
C GLU A 138 9.08 4.21 -12.62
N GLN A 139 8.19 3.39 -13.19
CA GLN A 139 6.77 3.72 -13.33
C GLN A 139 6.08 3.90 -11.97
N VAL A 140 6.40 3.05 -11.00
CA VAL A 140 5.86 3.14 -9.65
C VAL A 140 6.43 4.34 -8.91
N ALA A 141 7.72 4.67 -9.09
CA ALA A 141 8.30 5.88 -8.52
C ALA A 141 7.62 7.15 -9.08
N ASP A 142 7.41 7.23 -10.39
CA ASP A 142 6.69 8.35 -11.03
C ASP A 142 5.25 8.49 -10.48
N ALA A 143 4.52 7.37 -10.35
CA ALA A 143 3.18 7.41 -9.77
C ALA A 143 3.16 7.84 -8.29
N LEU A 144 4.17 7.43 -7.50
CA LEU A 144 4.32 7.88 -6.11
C LEU A 144 4.61 9.38 -6.01
N MET A 145 5.26 9.97 -7.02
CA MET A 145 5.52 11.40 -7.05
C MET A 145 4.26 12.25 -7.18
N ASP A 146 3.18 11.75 -7.79
CA ASP A 146 1.89 12.46 -7.81
C ASP A 146 1.33 12.64 -6.38
N TYR A 147 1.51 11.63 -5.52
CA TYR A 147 1.16 11.70 -4.10
C TYR A 147 2.14 12.54 -3.29
N TYR A 148 3.42 12.50 -3.65
CA TYR A 148 4.44 13.34 -3.02
C TYR A 148 4.18 14.82 -3.25
N ALA A 149 3.91 15.20 -4.50
CA ALA A 149 3.66 16.57 -4.92
C ALA A 149 2.43 17.20 -4.24
N MET A 150 1.44 16.40 -3.82
CA MET A 150 0.30 16.89 -3.02
C MET A 150 0.60 17.04 -1.53
N GLY A 151 1.81 16.68 -1.06
CA GLY A 151 2.26 16.88 0.32
C GLY A 151 2.35 15.61 1.17
N ILE A 152 2.23 14.41 0.59
CA ILE A 152 2.52 13.15 1.30
C ILE A 152 4.03 12.89 1.26
N SER A 153 4.70 13.12 2.38
CA SER A 153 6.17 13.06 2.46
C SER A 153 6.72 11.73 2.99
N GLY A 154 5.87 10.75 3.28
CA GLY A 154 6.33 9.41 3.65
C GLY A 154 5.42 8.28 3.18
N PHE A 155 6.06 7.20 2.72
CA PHE A 155 5.37 6.02 2.21
C PHE A 155 5.79 4.77 2.99
N LEU A 156 4.81 4.05 3.54
CA LEU A 156 5.01 2.72 4.11
C LEU A 156 4.82 1.69 2.99
N LEU A 157 5.94 1.31 2.35
CA LEU A 157 5.95 0.36 1.23
C LEU A 157 5.63 -1.06 1.70
N ARG A 158 4.76 -1.74 0.96
CA ARG A 158 4.26 -3.09 1.26
C ARG A 158 4.22 -3.92 -0.02
N GLY A 159 4.73 -5.15 0.05
CA GLY A 159 4.72 -6.11 -1.05
C GLY A 159 3.63 -7.20 -0.92
N PHE A 160 3.75 -8.27 -1.73
CA PHE A 160 3.05 -9.56 -1.72
C PHE A 160 3.93 -10.77 -1.30
N ASP A 161 5.25 -10.61 -1.35
CA ASP A 161 6.26 -11.47 -0.74
C ASP A 161 7.17 -10.62 0.14
N LEU A 162 7.02 -10.72 1.47
CA LEU A 162 7.71 -9.82 2.40
C LEU A 162 9.22 -9.80 2.20
N LEU A 163 9.87 -10.96 2.08
CA LEU A 163 11.34 -11.02 2.00
C LEU A 163 11.85 -10.65 0.61
N GLY A 164 11.21 -11.18 -0.44
CA GLY A 164 11.58 -10.87 -1.82
C GLY A 164 11.37 -9.39 -2.14
N ASP A 165 10.21 -8.84 -1.78
CA ASP A 165 9.85 -7.48 -2.16
C ASP A 165 10.65 -6.43 -1.42
N ILE A 166 11.01 -6.64 -0.15
CA ILE A 166 11.86 -5.68 0.59
C ILE A 166 13.20 -5.49 -0.14
N ALA A 167 13.81 -6.58 -0.61
CA ALA A 167 15.09 -6.52 -1.29
C ALA A 167 14.98 -5.78 -2.65
N VAL A 168 13.93 -6.05 -3.42
CA VAL A 168 13.69 -5.39 -4.71
C VAL A 168 13.33 -3.91 -4.52
N GLN A 169 12.43 -3.59 -3.58
CA GLN A 169 12.06 -2.21 -3.27
C GLN A 169 13.27 -1.40 -2.79
N GLY A 170 14.10 -1.98 -1.93
CA GLY A 170 15.29 -1.34 -1.39
C GLY A 170 16.34 -1.03 -2.45
N ARG A 171 16.56 -1.95 -3.40
CA ARG A 171 17.53 -1.75 -4.49
C ARG A 171 16.99 -0.88 -5.62
N GLU A 172 15.74 -1.10 -6.03
CA GLU A 172 15.23 -0.54 -7.28
C GLU A 172 14.31 0.67 -7.07
N LEU A 173 13.36 0.60 -6.15
CA LEU A 173 12.32 1.63 -6.02
C LEU A 173 12.77 2.82 -5.17
N ILE A 174 13.29 2.56 -3.97
CA ILE A 174 13.60 3.60 -2.97
C ILE A 174 14.64 4.61 -3.49
N PRO A 175 15.77 4.21 -4.12
CA PRO A 175 16.74 5.18 -4.62
C PRO A 175 16.14 6.11 -5.68
N ARG A 176 15.35 5.57 -6.62
CA ARG A 176 14.69 6.33 -7.68
C ARG A 176 13.68 7.34 -7.11
N LEU A 177 12.85 6.91 -6.17
CA LEU A 177 11.88 7.78 -5.52
C LEU A 177 12.56 8.94 -4.76
N ARG A 178 13.68 8.66 -4.06
CA ARG A 178 14.45 9.70 -3.36
C ARG A 178 15.06 10.71 -4.33
N GLU A 179 15.59 10.24 -5.46
CA GLU A 179 16.14 11.12 -6.49
C GLU A 179 15.05 12.02 -7.09
N LEU A 180 13.88 11.48 -7.42
CA LEU A 180 12.76 12.27 -7.93
C LEU A 180 12.26 13.28 -6.89
N ALA A 181 12.15 12.87 -5.62
CA ALA A 181 11.76 13.76 -4.53
C ALA A 181 12.75 14.91 -4.35
N ALA A 182 14.06 14.63 -4.36
CA ALA A 182 15.09 15.67 -4.25
C ALA A 182 15.02 16.67 -5.40
N ARG A 183 14.85 16.21 -6.65
CA ARG A 183 14.70 17.09 -7.81
C ARG A 183 13.42 17.94 -7.73
N HIS A 184 12.32 17.35 -7.27
CA HIS A 184 11.06 18.07 -7.07
C HIS A 184 11.22 19.17 -6.01
N ASP A 185 11.84 18.85 -4.88
CA ASP A 185 12.11 19.74 -3.76
C ASP A 185 13.03 20.91 -4.16
N GLU A 186 14.09 20.64 -4.92
CA GLU A 186 14.97 21.65 -5.50
C GLU A 186 14.20 22.60 -6.44
N ALA A 187 13.37 22.05 -7.34
CA ALA A 187 12.57 22.84 -8.27
C ALA A 187 11.49 23.68 -7.54
N ALA A 188 10.96 23.18 -6.42
CA ALA A 188 9.98 23.88 -5.59
C ALA A 188 10.61 24.89 -4.62
N GLY A 189 11.94 25.06 -4.62
CA GLY A 189 12.66 25.92 -3.67
C GLY A 189 12.56 25.45 -2.22
N THR A 190 12.16 24.19 -2.00
CA THR A 190 11.97 23.56 -0.70
C THR A 190 13.13 22.61 -0.48
N ALA A 191 14.31 23.10 -0.11
CA ALA A 191 15.42 22.20 0.21
C ALA A 191 15.05 21.28 1.40
N PRO A 192 15.32 19.97 1.35
CA PRO A 192 15.04 19.10 2.48
C PRO A 192 16.03 19.40 3.61
N SER A 193 15.51 19.90 4.73
CA SER A 193 16.24 19.97 6.00
C SER A 193 16.43 18.56 6.57
N LEU A 194 17.34 17.78 5.98
CA LEU A 194 17.89 16.61 6.65
C LEU A 194 18.98 17.12 7.60
N GLU A 195 18.55 17.61 8.77
CA GLU A 195 19.47 17.73 9.91
C GLU A 195 19.92 16.32 10.29
N SER A 196 21.11 15.98 9.83
CA SER A 196 21.91 14.87 10.34
C SER A 196 22.32 15.22 11.77
N GLU A 197 21.56 14.77 12.77
CA GLU A 197 22.14 14.67 14.11
C GLU A 197 23.12 13.49 14.12
N PRO A 198 24.41 13.70 14.45
CA PRO A 198 25.30 12.59 14.70
C PRO A 198 24.79 11.87 15.95
N MET A 199 24.53 10.57 15.82
CA MET A 199 24.17 9.71 16.92
C MET A 199 25.33 9.71 17.93
N GLY A 200 25.22 10.59 18.94
CA GLY A 200 26.15 10.71 20.03
C GLY A 200 26.21 9.39 20.78
N ALA A 201 27.42 8.84 20.87
CA ALA A 201 27.73 7.75 21.77
C ALA A 201 27.32 8.14 23.19
N VAL A 202 26.42 7.36 23.79
CA VAL A 202 26.18 7.39 25.23
C VAL A 202 26.86 6.18 25.84
N VAL A 203 27.90 6.51 26.60
CA VAL A 203 28.69 5.82 27.64
C VAL A 203 28.29 4.40 28.00
#